data_AF-A0A538SY74-F1
#
_entry.id   AF-A0A538SY74-F1
#
_cell.length_a   1.000
_cell.length_b   1.000
_cell.length_c   1.000
_cell.angle_alpha   90.00
_cell.angle_beta   90.00
_cell.angle_gamma   90.00
#
_symmetry.space_group_name_H-M   'P 1'
#
loop_
_entity.id
_entity.type
_entity.pdbx_description
1 polymer ?
#
loop_
_entity_poly.entity_id
_entity_poly.type
_entity_poly.pdbx_seq_one_letter_code
_entity_poly.pdbx_strand_id
1 'polypeptide(L)'
;MAELPIGPMPSRPAPDSGVLPESDTMGPFMQTPHAKPPGSWILGSILLVAFTGCAYYNTFYLAKRYYREAQRAQERSVNDLPSPDAAQKYDATVRQCSKILVDYPKSKWVDDALYYMGAAMYGRGDYAGAIKKCGELRASQPKSPFVPDSKLIEALSLYRRKEYVEAETLFREVEVQYPSFKRKWELYYYGAECEVGLKKYPEALVWYDRAVKSASKKRERADALRHTGDALYASGKYESAQLMYAECLNAEEDGGRRLDLVMKRGDALEELRRYDDALAFYERWKPFAVNEKRDGELAIRMYGCMALLGRVNEALNGYRGLVAQVPHTPVAYEAQFRLGYVYESQLGDFESAGREYDKLKAEPGASEFQTEASRRSGSLATIKKYRQTLLSDSTQARARAAFLIAELYYFQIQKVDSALTQYAAVERGFPKSPYAPKAAFARLWIHTHDQGDTAAAAALTDSIAAMYRKTRYAESALYLWKRWSGKTDARTALLDSMLAHPDTSLARERMEELLPTGSASQDSLKAPPLPLPGLTPAEEARRDSLADYTRALYKAQREGKAPPGPSPLPRPADADTSRAKPRPQRADTTSTPLIGPSR
;
A
#
# COMPACT_ATOMS: atom_id res chain seq x y z
N MET A 1 -33.55 -26.29 -39.35
CA MET A 1 -34.93 -26.25 -39.90
C MET A 1 -35.63 -25.01 -39.34
N ALA A 2 -36.01 -24.11 -40.26
CA ALA A 2 -37.09 -23.10 -40.24
C ALA A 2 -37.12 -21.99 -39.16
N GLU A 3 -36.41 -20.89 -39.45
CA GLU A 3 -36.91 -19.52 -39.80
C GLU A 3 -38.42 -19.17 -39.64
N LEU A 4 -38.80 -18.09 -38.91
CA LEU A 4 -39.07 -16.67 -39.33
C LEU A 4 -40.61 -16.30 -39.14
N PRO A 5 -41.16 -15.08 -39.40
CA PRO A 5 -41.14 -13.88 -38.52
C PRO A 5 -42.39 -12.91 -38.61
N ILE A 6 -42.32 -11.74 -37.93
CA ILE A 6 -42.83 -10.34 -38.23
C ILE A 6 -44.31 -10.00 -38.64
N GLY A 7 -44.94 -9.10 -37.84
CA GLY A 7 -45.70 -7.84 -38.17
C GLY A 7 -47.07 -7.85 -38.91
N PRO A 8 -47.75 -6.70 -39.19
CA PRO A 8 -48.09 -5.46 -38.42
C PRO A 8 -49.59 -4.97 -38.53
N MET A 9 -49.94 -3.85 -37.82
CA MET A 9 -51.03 -2.81 -37.90
C MET A 9 -52.14 -2.84 -39.02
N PRO A 10 -53.39 -2.28 -38.84
CA PRO A 10 -53.67 -0.82 -38.91
C PRO A 10 -54.97 -0.26 -38.21
N SER A 11 -55.31 0.99 -38.57
CA SER A 11 -56.04 2.13 -37.97
C SER A 11 -57.56 2.32 -38.20
N ARG A 12 -58.22 3.08 -37.28
CA ARG A 12 -59.39 4.05 -37.33
C ARG A 12 -60.54 3.91 -38.38
N PRO A 13 -61.80 4.27 -38.04
CA PRO A 13 -62.28 5.68 -38.20
C PRO A 13 -63.39 6.17 -37.21
N ALA A 14 -63.74 7.47 -37.27
CA ALA A 14 -64.92 8.13 -36.66
C ALA A 14 -66.07 8.27 -37.69
N PRO A 15 -67.32 8.64 -37.30
CA PRO A 15 -67.76 10.05 -37.48
C PRO A 15 -68.88 10.62 -36.55
N ASP A 16 -68.87 11.95 -36.43
CA ASP A 16 -69.92 13.00 -36.43
C ASP A 16 -71.36 12.95 -35.82
N SER A 17 -71.61 13.98 -35.00
CA SER A 17 -72.62 15.07 -35.11
C SER A 17 -74.12 14.92 -34.70
N GLY A 18 -74.58 15.93 -33.94
CA GLY A 18 -75.95 16.49 -33.93
C GLY A 18 -76.92 15.92 -32.88
N VAL A 19 -77.86 16.62 -32.22
CA VAL A 19 -78.43 17.98 -32.25
C VAL A 19 -79.31 18.10 -30.96
N LEU A 20 -79.36 19.27 -30.32
CA LEU A 20 -80.34 19.62 -29.24
C LEU A 20 -81.71 20.02 -29.85
N PRO A 21 -82.82 20.02 -29.09
CA PRO A 21 -83.26 21.30 -28.51
C PRO A 21 -83.95 21.24 -27.14
N GLU A 22 -83.92 22.41 -26.50
CA GLU A 22 -84.60 22.84 -25.26
C GLU A 22 -86.10 23.15 -25.46
N SER A 23 -86.88 23.12 -24.37
CA SER A 23 -87.82 24.18 -23.93
C SER A 23 -88.68 23.63 -22.76
N ASP A 24 -88.52 24.15 -21.54
CA ASP A 24 -89.09 25.37 -20.92
C ASP A 24 -90.53 25.21 -20.40
N THR A 25 -90.73 25.38 -19.08
CA THR A 25 -91.81 26.20 -18.48
C THR A 25 -91.67 26.36 -16.96
N MET A 26 -91.98 27.59 -16.52
CA MET A 26 -91.70 28.28 -15.25
C MET A 26 -92.40 27.81 -13.96
N GLY A 27 -91.85 28.22 -12.80
CA GLY A 27 -92.62 28.49 -11.57
C GLY A 27 -91.76 28.78 -10.31
N PRO A 28 -91.88 29.93 -9.62
CA PRO A 28 -90.87 30.45 -8.67
C PRO A 28 -91.26 30.29 -7.19
N PHE A 29 -90.33 30.02 -6.25
CA PHE A 29 -90.54 30.31 -4.81
C PHE A 29 -89.24 30.45 -3.99
N MET A 30 -89.13 31.61 -3.34
CA MET A 30 -88.46 31.97 -2.07
C MET A 30 -87.09 31.38 -1.69
N GLN A 31 -86.11 32.30 -1.56
CA GLN A 31 -84.93 32.12 -0.74
C GLN A 31 -85.30 32.04 0.76
N THR A 32 -84.75 31.05 1.47
CA THR A 32 -84.53 31.10 2.92
C THR A 32 -83.05 30.81 3.20
N PRO A 33 -82.42 31.43 4.23
CA PRO A 33 -81.00 31.28 4.48
C PRO A 33 -80.76 30.00 5.30
N HIS A 34 -80.21 28.97 4.66
CA HIS A 34 -79.72 27.80 5.38
C HIS A 34 -78.43 28.14 6.15
N ALA A 35 -78.55 28.27 7.47
CA ALA A 35 -77.42 28.21 8.38
C ALA A 35 -76.71 26.85 8.20
N LYS A 36 -75.43 26.88 7.81
CA LYS A 36 -74.58 25.67 7.74
C LYS A 36 -74.46 25.07 9.16
N PRO A 37 -74.58 23.75 9.34
CA PRO A 37 -74.44 23.14 10.65
C PRO A 37 -72.99 23.31 11.15
N PRO A 38 -72.76 23.64 12.43
CA PRO A 38 -71.43 23.94 12.97
C PRO A 38 -70.46 22.74 13.00
N GLY A 39 -70.90 21.55 12.58
CA GLY A 39 -70.11 20.32 12.57
C GLY A 39 -69.37 19.99 11.26
N SER A 40 -69.71 20.59 10.11
CA SER A 40 -69.07 20.23 8.83
C SER A 40 -67.62 20.72 8.72
N TRP A 41 -67.32 21.86 9.32
CA TRP A 41 -65.96 22.38 9.45
C TRP A 41 -65.12 21.55 10.40
N ILE A 42 -65.72 21.02 11.48
CA ILE A 42 -65.03 20.15 12.45
C ILE A 42 -64.74 18.79 11.80
N LEU A 43 -65.70 18.19 11.10
CA LEU A 43 -65.50 16.93 10.38
C LEU A 43 -64.51 17.09 9.22
N GLY A 44 -64.58 18.19 8.48
CA GLY A 44 -63.62 18.55 7.43
C GLY A 44 -62.22 18.81 7.98
N SER A 45 -62.10 19.47 9.14
CA SER A 45 -60.82 19.70 9.83
C SER A 45 -60.24 18.40 10.40
N ILE A 46 -61.08 17.51 10.95
CA ILE A 46 -60.68 16.19 11.44
C ILE A 46 -60.24 15.31 10.26
N LEU A 47 -60.93 15.33 9.12
CA LEU A 47 -60.51 14.61 7.92
C LEU A 47 -59.20 15.18 7.37
N LEU A 48 -59.03 16.50 7.33
CA LEU A 48 -57.80 17.16 6.86
C LEU A 48 -56.60 16.84 7.78
N VAL A 49 -56.81 16.79 9.10
CA VAL A 49 -55.81 16.39 10.10
C VAL A 49 -55.51 14.88 10.01
N ALA A 50 -56.51 14.04 9.73
CA ALA A 50 -56.34 12.60 9.55
C ALA A 50 -55.60 12.25 8.24
N PHE A 51 -55.87 12.95 7.15
CA PHE A 51 -55.18 12.75 5.86
C PHE A 51 -53.73 13.26 5.89
N THR A 52 -53.46 14.37 6.58
CA THR A 52 -52.09 14.89 6.76
C THR A 52 -51.26 14.05 7.73
N GLY A 53 -51.87 13.50 8.80
CA GLY A 53 -51.22 12.56 9.71
C GLY A 53 -50.79 11.25 9.05
N CYS A 54 -51.59 10.71 8.11
CA CYS A 54 -51.29 9.49 7.37
C CYS A 54 -50.19 9.67 6.31
N ALA A 55 -50.20 10.77 5.56
CA ALA A 55 -49.20 11.03 4.52
C ALA A 55 -47.79 11.25 5.11
N TYR A 56 -47.71 11.94 6.24
CA TYR A 56 -46.45 12.18 6.93
C TYR A 56 -45.83 10.92 7.55
N TYR A 57 -46.64 10.11 8.24
CA TYR A 57 -46.21 8.83 8.78
C TYR A 57 -45.68 7.91 7.67
N ASN A 58 -46.39 7.84 6.55
CA ASN A 58 -45.97 7.04 5.39
C ASN A 58 -44.61 7.46 4.83
N THR A 59 -44.30 8.77 4.83
CA THR A 59 -43.03 9.34 4.33
C THR A 59 -41.83 8.84 5.15
N PHE A 60 -41.95 8.83 6.49
CA PHE A 60 -40.90 8.33 7.37
C PHE A 60 -40.66 6.83 7.25
N TYR A 61 -41.72 6.03 7.29
CA TYR A 61 -41.58 4.56 7.17
C TYR A 61 -41.01 4.16 5.82
N LEU A 62 -41.34 4.91 4.77
CA LEU A 62 -40.76 4.72 3.45
C LEU A 62 -39.26 5.03 3.45
N ALA A 63 -38.81 6.10 4.10
CA ALA A 63 -37.39 6.41 4.26
C ALA A 63 -36.63 5.28 4.96
N LYS A 64 -37.14 4.82 6.11
CA LYS A 64 -36.55 3.72 6.89
C LYS A 64 -36.52 2.41 6.13
N ARG A 65 -37.57 2.13 5.34
CA ARG A 65 -37.64 0.95 4.47
C ARG A 65 -36.56 1.02 3.38
N TYR A 66 -36.46 2.13 2.66
CA TYR A 66 -35.42 2.29 1.64
C TYR A 66 -34.02 2.16 2.22
N TYR A 67 -33.77 2.72 3.41
CA TYR A 67 -32.47 2.57 4.07
C TYR A 67 -32.12 1.10 4.37
N ARG A 68 -33.07 0.34 4.93
CA ARG A 68 -32.87 -1.10 5.19
C ARG A 68 -32.67 -1.90 3.91
N GLU A 69 -33.41 -1.57 2.86
CA GLU A 69 -33.24 -2.21 1.55
C GLU A 69 -31.88 -1.86 0.93
N ALA A 70 -31.38 -0.64 1.13
CA ALA A 70 -30.06 -0.21 0.69
C ALA A 70 -28.96 -0.98 1.42
N GLN A 71 -29.06 -1.13 2.75
CA GLN A 71 -28.12 -1.94 3.54
C GLN A 71 -28.08 -3.39 3.08
N ARG A 72 -29.25 -4.01 2.85
CA ARG A 72 -29.32 -5.39 2.33
C ARG A 72 -28.74 -5.53 0.92
N ALA A 73 -28.96 -4.53 0.07
CA ALA A 73 -28.35 -4.48 -1.26
C ALA A 73 -26.84 -4.32 -1.17
N GLN A 74 -26.35 -3.56 -0.18
CA GLN A 74 -24.91 -3.38 0.08
C GLN A 74 -24.25 -4.64 0.65
N GLU A 75 -24.90 -5.32 1.60
CA GLU A 75 -24.40 -6.57 2.19
C GLU A 75 -24.24 -7.69 1.15
N ARG A 76 -25.01 -7.64 0.06
CA ARG A 76 -24.91 -8.54 -1.09
C ARG A 76 -23.81 -8.14 -2.08
N SER A 77 -23.31 -6.92 -2.00
CA SER A 77 -22.19 -6.46 -2.82
C SER A 77 -20.90 -7.06 -2.29
N VAL A 78 -20.06 -7.54 -3.20
CA VAL A 78 -18.70 -8.00 -2.87
C VAL A 78 -17.75 -6.81 -2.67
N ASN A 79 -18.13 -5.63 -3.18
CA ASN A 79 -17.34 -4.40 -3.13
C ASN A 79 -17.82 -3.47 -2.01
N ASP A 80 -16.86 -2.77 -1.40
CA ASP A 80 -17.11 -1.74 -0.37
C ASP A 80 -17.80 -0.48 -0.92
N LEU A 81 -17.75 -0.25 -2.22
CA LEU A 81 -18.49 0.82 -2.90
C LEU A 81 -20.00 0.50 -2.95
N PRO A 82 -20.87 1.52 -2.92
CA PRO A 82 -22.29 1.30 -3.04
C PRO A 82 -22.64 0.66 -4.38
N SER A 83 -23.35 -0.46 -4.36
CA SER A 83 -23.91 -1.02 -5.60
C SER A 83 -24.91 -0.02 -6.21
N PRO A 84 -25.13 -0.02 -7.54
CA PRO A 84 -26.10 0.90 -8.16
C PRO A 84 -27.49 0.83 -7.52
N ASP A 85 -27.94 -0.37 -7.15
CA ASP A 85 -29.18 -0.61 -6.42
C ASP A 85 -29.17 -0.02 -5.00
N ALA A 86 -28.07 -0.20 -4.26
CA ALA A 86 -27.91 0.41 -2.94
C ALA A 86 -27.88 1.95 -3.02
N ALA A 87 -27.12 2.52 -3.98
CA ALA A 87 -27.02 3.95 -4.21
C ALA A 87 -28.40 4.58 -4.49
N GLN A 88 -29.19 3.97 -5.39
CA GLN A 88 -30.54 4.45 -5.70
C GLN A 88 -31.45 4.48 -4.46
N LYS A 89 -31.35 3.48 -3.60
CA LYS A 89 -32.14 3.38 -2.35
C LYS A 89 -31.64 4.34 -1.27
N TYR A 90 -30.32 4.58 -1.18
CA TYR A 90 -29.79 5.66 -0.34
C TYR A 90 -30.31 7.02 -0.80
N ASP A 91 -30.32 7.30 -2.10
CA ASP A 91 -30.89 8.54 -2.65
C ASP A 91 -32.38 8.67 -2.35
N ALA A 92 -33.14 7.57 -2.45
CA ALA A 92 -34.54 7.56 -2.08
C ALA A 92 -34.73 7.87 -0.58
N THR A 93 -33.87 7.32 0.29
CA THR A 93 -33.86 7.62 1.72
C THR A 93 -33.62 9.11 1.97
N VAL A 94 -32.60 9.68 1.35
CA VAL A 94 -32.24 11.11 1.47
C VAL A 94 -33.41 11.99 1.01
N ARG A 95 -34.06 11.68 -0.12
CA ARG A 95 -35.22 12.42 -0.61
C ARG A 95 -36.39 12.40 0.38
N GLN A 96 -36.74 11.25 0.93
CA GLN A 96 -37.85 11.16 1.89
C GLN A 96 -37.53 11.86 3.22
N CYS A 97 -36.29 11.73 3.70
CA CYS A 97 -35.86 12.47 4.89
C CYS A 97 -35.89 13.99 4.67
N SER A 98 -35.46 14.46 3.49
CA SER A 98 -35.52 15.89 3.15
C SER A 98 -36.94 16.44 3.18
N LYS A 99 -37.94 15.67 2.70
CA LYS A 99 -39.36 16.07 2.80
C LYS A 99 -39.80 16.22 4.25
N ILE A 100 -39.39 15.30 5.13
CA ILE A 100 -39.70 15.39 6.57
C ILE A 100 -39.15 16.68 7.17
N LEU A 101 -37.91 17.04 6.83
CA LEU A 101 -37.24 18.22 7.39
C LEU A 101 -37.82 19.54 6.86
N VAL A 102 -38.27 19.58 5.60
CA VAL A 102 -38.81 20.80 4.97
C VAL A 102 -40.30 20.96 5.27
N ASP A 103 -41.09 19.92 5.04
CA ASP A 103 -42.55 20.00 5.10
C ASP A 103 -43.07 19.83 6.54
N TYR A 104 -42.29 19.17 7.42
CA TYR A 104 -42.70 18.81 8.78
C TYR A 104 -41.62 19.08 9.85
N PRO A 105 -41.06 20.31 9.94
CA PRO A 105 -39.88 20.63 10.76
C PRO A 105 -40.09 20.53 12.28
N LYS A 106 -41.34 20.45 12.75
CA LYS A 106 -41.69 20.33 14.19
C LYS A 106 -42.06 18.91 14.61
N SER A 107 -41.91 17.95 13.71
CA SER A 107 -42.34 16.60 14.00
C SER A 107 -41.38 15.82 14.90
N LYS A 108 -41.90 14.79 15.56
CA LYS A 108 -41.14 13.84 16.36
C LYS A 108 -40.14 12.97 15.59
N TRP A 109 -40.15 12.96 14.24
CA TRP A 109 -39.21 12.18 13.42
C TRP A 109 -38.10 13.04 12.82
N VAL A 110 -37.92 14.28 13.28
CA VAL A 110 -36.88 15.18 12.75
C VAL A 110 -35.50 14.63 13.08
N ASP A 111 -35.27 14.08 14.28
CA ASP A 111 -34.02 13.39 14.61
C ASP A 111 -33.84 12.10 13.82
N ASP A 112 -34.87 11.25 13.72
CA ASP A 112 -34.80 10.07 12.86
C ASP A 112 -34.43 10.44 11.42
N ALA A 113 -35.07 11.47 10.85
CA ALA A 113 -34.82 11.93 9.49
C ALA A 113 -33.40 12.46 9.32
N LEU A 114 -32.89 13.27 10.26
CA LEU A 114 -31.50 13.74 10.22
C LEU A 114 -30.51 12.56 10.32
N TYR A 115 -30.77 11.60 11.20
CA TYR A 115 -29.95 10.40 11.36
C TYR A 115 -29.92 9.55 10.09
N TYR A 116 -31.09 9.13 9.58
CA TYR A 116 -31.19 8.28 8.40
C TYR A 116 -30.67 8.99 7.14
N MET A 117 -30.82 10.32 7.04
CA MET A 117 -30.23 11.10 5.96
C MET A 117 -28.70 11.08 6.02
N GLY A 118 -28.11 11.33 7.20
CA GLY A 118 -26.66 11.26 7.39
C GLY A 118 -26.10 9.85 7.14
N ALA A 119 -26.77 8.83 7.66
CA ALA A 119 -26.38 7.43 7.47
C ALA A 119 -26.50 6.97 6.01
N ALA A 120 -27.53 7.43 5.28
CA ALA A 120 -27.68 7.15 3.85
C ALA A 120 -26.61 7.88 3.02
N MET A 121 -26.28 9.13 3.37
CA MET A 121 -25.17 9.86 2.75
C MET A 121 -23.84 9.13 2.93
N TYR A 122 -23.56 8.62 4.14
CA TYR A 122 -22.38 7.79 4.40
C TYR A 122 -22.38 6.53 3.52
N GLY A 123 -23.50 5.80 3.48
CA GLY A 123 -23.64 4.58 2.66
C GLY A 123 -23.46 4.83 1.16
N ARG A 124 -23.84 6.02 0.67
CA ARG A 124 -23.62 6.47 -0.71
C ARG A 124 -22.18 6.92 -0.99
N GLY A 125 -21.35 7.11 0.03
CA GLY A 125 -20.01 7.67 -0.10
C GLY A 125 -19.93 9.20 -0.03
N ASP A 126 -21.05 9.88 0.24
CA ASP A 126 -21.09 11.32 0.50
C ASP A 126 -20.73 11.61 1.97
N TYR A 127 -19.45 11.44 2.30
CA TYR A 127 -18.94 11.56 3.66
C TYR A 127 -19.04 13.00 4.20
N ALA A 128 -18.87 14.01 3.34
CA ALA A 128 -19.00 15.41 3.74
C ALA A 128 -20.45 15.77 4.10
N GLY A 129 -21.42 15.32 3.29
CA GLY A 129 -22.84 15.46 3.61
C GLY A 129 -23.23 14.72 4.88
N ALA A 130 -22.72 13.50 5.08
CA ALA A 130 -22.96 12.71 6.28
C ALA A 130 -22.49 13.41 7.56
N ILE A 131 -21.26 13.92 7.56
CA ILE A 131 -20.70 14.69 8.70
C ILE A 131 -21.57 15.90 9.01
N LYS A 132 -21.95 16.67 7.99
CA LYS A 132 -22.82 17.85 8.16
C LYS A 132 -24.16 17.49 8.79
N LYS A 133 -24.84 16.46 8.27
CA LYS A 133 -26.16 16.04 8.79
C LYS A 133 -26.11 15.44 10.19
N CYS A 134 -25.06 14.68 10.51
CA CYS A 134 -24.84 14.19 11.87
C CYS A 134 -24.57 15.34 12.85
N GLY A 135 -23.78 16.35 12.45
CA GLY A 135 -23.55 17.57 13.22
C GLY A 135 -24.84 18.38 13.45
N GLU A 136 -25.68 18.53 12.42
CA GLU A 136 -27.00 19.18 12.53
C GLU A 136 -27.90 18.47 13.57
N LEU A 137 -27.92 17.13 13.60
CA LEU A 137 -28.66 16.37 14.62
C LEU A 137 -28.15 16.68 16.02
N ARG A 138 -26.83 16.66 16.23
CA ARG A 138 -26.24 16.93 17.56
C ARG A 138 -26.51 18.35 18.04
N ALA A 139 -26.45 19.34 17.14
CA ALA A 139 -26.67 20.73 17.46
C ALA A 139 -28.15 21.04 17.75
N SER A 140 -29.07 20.49 16.96
CA SER A 140 -30.51 20.76 17.09
C SER A 140 -31.22 19.87 18.11
N GLN A 141 -30.75 18.63 18.30
CA GLN A 141 -31.41 17.60 19.12
C GLN A 141 -30.42 16.82 20.00
N PRO A 142 -29.72 17.49 20.94
CA PRO A 142 -28.66 16.89 21.75
C PRO A 142 -29.14 15.76 22.70
N LYS A 143 -30.46 15.67 22.96
CA LYS A 143 -31.06 14.61 23.78
C LYS A 143 -31.61 13.43 22.96
N SER A 144 -31.48 13.47 21.63
CA SER A 144 -31.99 12.40 20.77
C SER A 144 -31.30 11.07 21.06
N PRO A 145 -32.02 9.92 21.04
CA PRO A 145 -31.41 8.60 21.17
C PRO A 145 -30.45 8.27 20.01
N PHE A 146 -30.49 9.01 18.90
CA PHE A 146 -29.62 8.81 17.74
C PHE A 146 -28.28 9.54 17.83
N VAL A 147 -28.06 10.39 18.83
CA VAL A 147 -26.78 11.10 19.02
C VAL A 147 -25.55 10.17 19.02
N PRO A 148 -25.51 9.04 19.77
CA PRO A 148 -24.35 8.14 19.73
C PRO A 148 -24.16 7.49 18.35
N ASP A 149 -25.24 7.07 17.69
CA ASP A 149 -25.18 6.51 16.34
C ASP A 149 -24.75 7.55 15.30
N SER A 150 -25.18 8.81 15.43
CA SER A 150 -24.75 9.88 14.53
C SER A 150 -23.27 10.22 14.72
N LYS A 151 -22.76 10.21 15.96
CA LYS A 151 -21.32 10.35 16.23
C LYS A 151 -20.52 9.21 15.59
N LEU A 152 -21.02 7.97 15.67
CA LEU A 152 -20.37 6.84 15.01
C LEU A 152 -20.34 7.04 13.49
N ILE A 153 -21.45 7.43 12.86
CA ILE A 153 -21.50 7.69 11.40
C ILE A 153 -20.55 8.84 11.00
N GLU A 154 -20.47 9.89 11.81
CA GLU A 154 -19.54 11.00 11.61
C GLU A 154 -18.08 10.50 11.68
N ALA A 155 -17.72 9.72 12.70
CA ALA A 155 -16.39 9.13 12.86
C ALA A 155 -16.04 8.19 11.69
N LEU A 156 -16.97 7.34 11.27
CA LEU A 156 -16.79 6.47 10.09
C LEU A 156 -16.59 7.29 8.81
N SER A 157 -17.31 8.39 8.65
CA SER A 157 -17.16 9.29 7.49
C SER A 157 -15.78 9.95 7.47
N LEU A 158 -15.27 10.38 8.63
CA LEU A 158 -13.91 10.92 8.79
C LEU A 158 -12.85 9.84 8.49
N TYR A 159 -13.03 8.62 9.01
CA TYR A 159 -12.16 7.47 8.71
C TYR A 159 -12.08 7.20 7.19
N ARG A 160 -13.22 7.20 6.48
CA ARG A 160 -13.25 7.00 5.02
C ARG A 160 -12.58 8.14 4.25
N ARG A 161 -12.57 9.34 4.82
CA ARG A 161 -11.81 10.50 4.32
C ARG A 161 -10.32 10.48 4.72
N LYS A 162 -9.89 9.49 5.51
CA LYS A 162 -8.53 9.36 6.08
C LYS A 162 -8.17 10.47 7.09
N GLU A 163 -9.18 11.12 7.66
CA GLU A 163 -9.06 12.09 8.76
C GLU A 163 -9.05 11.31 10.08
N TYR A 164 -7.95 10.58 10.32
CA TYR A 164 -7.89 9.57 11.36
C TYR A 164 -7.85 10.16 12.78
N VAL A 165 -7.29 11.36 12.97
CA VAL A 165 -7.18 12.01 14.29
C VAL A 165 -8.56 12.44 14.80
N GLU A 166 -9.34 13.09 13.93
CA GLU A 166 -10.69 13.55 14.22
C GLU A 166 -11.65 12.36 14.40
N ALA A 167 -11.51 11.33 13.57
CA ALA A 167 -12.27 10.09 13.71
C ALA A 167 -11.99 9.39 15.06
N GLU A 168 -10.73 9.27 15.44
CA GLU A 168 -10.30 8.65 16.71
C GLU A 168 -10.87 9.40 17.93
N THR A 169 -10.89 10.73 17.87
CA THR A 169 -11.48 11.57 18.93
C THR A 169 -12.95 11.23 19.13
N LEU A 170 -13.73 11.15 18.03
CA LEU A 170 -15.15 10.81 18.10
C LEU A 170 -15.38 9.36 18.56
N PHE A 171 -14.56 8.39 18.14
CA PHE A 171 -14.67 7.02 18.62
C PHE A 171 -14.44 6.93 20.14
N ARG A 172 -13.43 7.62 20.68
CA ARG A 172 -13.22 7.70 22.13
C ARG A 172 -14.36 8.38 22.87
N GLU A 173 -14.89 9.47 22.33
CA GLU A 173 -16.06 10.12 22.91
C GLU A 173 -17.25 9.17 22.98
N VAL A 174 -17.50 8.39 21.93
CA VAL A 174 -18.61 7.43 21.92
C VAL A 174 -18.39 6.34 22.98
N GLU A 175 -17.18 5.80 23.09
CA GLU A 175 -16.82 4.79 24.08
C GLU A 175 -17.05 5.29 25.52
N VAL A 176 -16.59 6.51 25.84
CA VAL A 176 -16.62 7.07 27.20
C VAL A 176 -18.03 7.55 27.57
N GLN A 177 -18.71 8.28 26.68
CA GLN A 177 -19.99 8.92 26.99
C GLN A 177 -21.18 7.96 26.88
N TYR A 178 -21.04 6.86 26.11
CA TYR A 178 -22.13 5.90 25.90
C TYR A 178 -21.70 4.45 26.16
N PRO A 179 -21.41 4.04 27.42
CA PRO A 179 -20.94 2.70 27.74
C PRO A 179 -21.90 1.55 27.34
N SER A 180 -23.20 1.84 27.22
CA SER A 180 -24.25 0.91 26.78
C SER A 180 -24.54 0.97 25.28
N PHE A 181 -23.63 1.56 24.48
CA PHE A 181 -23.79 1.66 23.03
C PHE A 181 -23.93 0.26 22.39
N LYS A 182 -24.83 0.12 21.41
CA LYS A 182 -25.19 -1.19 20.85
C LYS A 182 -24.20 -1.69 19.81
N ARG A 183 -23.65 -0.80 18.96
CA ARG A 183 -22.75 -1.15 17.85
C ARG A 183 -21.28 -1.16 18.30
N LYS A 184 -20.99 -1.84 19.41
CA LYS A 184 -19.64 -1.87 20.01
C LYS A 184 -18.59 -2.46 19.07
N TRP A 185 -18.93 -3.54 18.36
CA TRP A 185 -17.99 -4.14 17.41
C TRP A 185 -17.53 -3.13 16.35
N GLU A 186 -18.46 -2.43 15.70
CA GLU A 186 -18.13 -1.43 14.68
C GLU A 186 -17.31 -0.27 15.25
N LEU A 187 -17.71 0.25 16.42
CA LEU A 187 -16.97 1.28 17.15
C LEU A 187 -15.52 0.86 17.37
N TYR A 188 -15.30 -0.34 17.91
CA TYR A 188 -13.98 -0.81 18.27
C TYR A 188 -13.13 -1.17 17.04
N TYR A 189 -13.73 -1.83 16.06
CA TYR A 189 -13.06 -2.23 14.83
C TYR A 189 -12.56 -1.02 14.04
N TYR A 190 -13.41 -0.02 13.79
CA TYR A 190 -13.00 1.17 13.03
C TYR A 190 -12.14 2.13 13.85
N GLY A 191 -12.30 2.17 15.18
CA GLY A 191 -11.35 2.83 16.07
C GLY A 191 -9.93 2.24 15.93
N ALA A 192 -9.82 0.92 15.91
CA ALA A 192 -8.54 0.24 15.67
C ALA A 192 -7.95 0.57 14.28
N GLU A 193 -8.79 0.57 13.24
CA GLU A 193 -8.37 0.91 11.87
C GLU A 193 -7.85 2.36 11.76
N CYS A 194 -8.41 3.30 12.52
CA CYS A 194 -7.87 4.66 12.65
C CYS A 194 -6.46 4.66 13.26
N GLU A 195 -6.26 3.92 14.36
CA GLU A 195 -4.94 3.81 15.00
C GLU A 195 -3.91 3.15 14.08
N VAL A 196 -4.30 2.13 13.30
CA VAL A 196 -3.47 1.55 12.24
C VAL A 196 -3.12 2.60 11.18
N GLY A 197 -4.08 3.41 10.75
CA GLY A 197 -3.87 4.53 9.82
C GLY A 197 -2.86 5.56 10.34
N LEU A 198 -2.83 5.77 11.66
CA LEU A 198 -1.87 6.60 12.38
C LEU A 198 -0.54 5.89 12.71
N LYS A 199 -0.39 4.61 12.32
CA LYS A 199 0.75 3.73 12.64
C LYS A 199 0.97 3.50 14.15
N LYS A 200 -0.09 3.71 14.95
CA LYS A 200 -0.14 3.44 16.39
C LYS A 200 -0.58 2.00 16.63
N TYR A 201 0.29 1.06 16.25
CA TYR A 201 -0.03 -0.36 16.29
C TYR A 201 -0.38 -0.88 17.69
N PRO A 202 0.35 -0.54 18.78
CA PRO A 202 0.00 -1.01 20.13
C PRO A 202 -1.41 -0.61 20.56
N GLU A 203 -1.80 0.63 20.27
CA GLU A 203 -3.13 1.17 20.55
C GLU A 203 -4.19 0.45 19.72
N ALA A 204 -3.92 0.24 18.43
CA ALA A 204 -4.81 -0.52 17.55
C ALA A 204 -5.12 -1.93 18.09
N LEU A 205 -4.12 -2.63 18.65
CA LEU A 205 -4.32 -3.97 19.22
C LEU A 205 -5.27 -3.97 20.42
N VAL A 206 -5.23 -2.92 21.25
CA VAL A 206 -6.17 -2.77 22.38
C VAL A 206 -7.60 -2.60 21.87
N TRP A 207 -7.78 -1.79 20.82
CA TRP A 207 -9.08 -1.61 20.18
C TRP A 207 -9.57 -2.91 19.49
N TYR A 208 -8.70 -3.62 18.79
CA TYR A 208 -9.06 -4.90 18.16
C TYR A 208 -9.46 -5.98 19.16
N ASP A 209 -8.76 -6.10 20.30
CA ASP A 209 -9.15 -7.05 21.35
C ASP A 209 -10.59 -6.79 21.85
N ARG A 210 -10.97 -5.52 22.01
CA ARG A 210 -12.35 -5.13 22.33
C ARG A 210 -13.31 -5.44 21.19
N ALA A 211 -12.91 -5.27 19.94
CA ALA A 211 -13.70 -5.66 18.78
C ALA A 211 -13.95 -7.17 18.78
N VAL A 212 -12.92 -8.01 18.96
CA VAL A 212 -13.05 -9.48 19.05
C VAL A 212 -14.02 -9.89 20.18
N LYS A 213 -13.92 -9.25 21.35
CA LYS A 213 -14.78 -9.53 22.51
C LYS A 213 -16.23 -9.07 22.35
N SER A 214 -16.47 -8.03 21.54
CA SER A 214 -17.81 -7.49 21.29
C SER A 214 -18.47 -8.02 20.02
N ALA A 215 -17.75 -8.84 19.24
CA ALA A 215 -18.27 -9.47 18.03
C ALA A 215 -19.46 -10.39 18.36
N SER A 216 -20.57 -10.17 17.67
CA SER A 216 -21.78 -10.98 17.79
C SER A 216 -21.86 -12.08 16.75
N LYS A 217 -21.15 -11.90 15.62
CA LYS A 217 -21.12 -12.83 14.49
C LYS A 217 -19.73 -13.41 14.29
N LYS A 218 -19.66 -14.62 13.72
CA LYS A 218 -18.39 -15.25 13.34
C LYS A 218 -17.56 -14.38 12.38
N ARG A 219 -18.21 -13.78 11.38
CA ARG A 219 -17.57 -12.87 10.41
C ARG A 219 -16.96 -11.64 11.08
N GLU A 220 -17.68 -11.00 11.99
CA GLU A 220 -17.19 -9.85 12.77
C GLU A 220 -15.94 -10.22 13.58
N ARG A 221 -15.95 -11.41 14.20
CA ARG A 221 -14.78 -11.95 14.93
C ARG A 221 -13.60 -12.21 13.99
N ALA A 222 -13.85 -12.87 12.86
CA ALA A 222 -12.82 -13.20 11.88
C ALA A 222 -12.16 -11.93 11.30
N ASP A 223 -12.95 -10.91 10.93
CA ASP A 223 -12.43 -9.64 10.42
C ASP A 223 -11.56 -8.91 11.45
N ALA A 224 -11.97 -8.87 12.72
CA ALA A 224 -11.15 -8.28 13.78
C ALA A 224 -9.84 -9.05 14.02
N LEU A 225 -9.88 -10.40 14.06
CA LEU A 225 -8.69 -11.23 14.20
C LEU A 225 -7.72 -11.07 13.03
N ARG A 226 -8.24 -11.03 11.80
CA ARG A 226 -7.43 -10.82 10.60
C ARG A 226 -6.68 -9.49 10.64
N HIS A 227 -7.35 -8.39 10.98
CA HIS A 227 -6.71 -7.08 11.05
C HIS A 227 -5.78 -6.93 12.25
N THR A 228 -6.05 -7.66 13.35
CA THR A 228 -5.08 -7.81 14.44
C THR A 228 -3.78 -8.43 13.93
N GLY A 229 -3.88 -9.53 13.18
CA GLY A 229 -2.74 -10.16 12.51
C GLY A 229 -2.02 -9.22 11.54
N ASP A 230 -2.77 -8.49 10.71
CA ASP A 230 -2.20 -7.52 9.76
C ASP A 230 -1.47 -6.36 10.45
N ALA A 231 -2.01 -5.84 11.55
CA ALA A 231 -1.35 -4.81 12.37
C ALA A 231 -0.07 -5.34 13.03
N LEU A 232 -0.10 -6.58 13.55
CA LEU A 232 1.08 -7.23 14.12
C LEU A 232 2.17 -7.45 13.06
N TYR A 233 1.79 -7.95 11.89
CA TYR A 233 2.69 -8.14 10.75
C TYR A 233 3.33 -6.81 10.34
N ALA A 234 2.53 -5.75 10.17
CA ALA A 234 3.04 -4.42 9.82
C ALA A 234 3.98 -3.82 10.89
N SER A 235 3.80 -4.20 12.15
CA SER A 235 4.69 -3.82 13.26
C SER A 235 5.93 -4.71 13.42
N GLY A 236 6.15 -5.68 12.51
CA GLY A 236 7.28 -6.61 12.55
C GLY A 236 7.15 -7.74 13.58
N LYS A 237 5.98 -7.90 14.21
CA LYS A 237 5.71 -8.92 15.23
C LYS A 237 5.16 -10.20 14.60
N TYR A 238 5.96 -10.82 13.74
CA TYR A 238 5.54 -11.94 12.90
C TYR A 238 5.08 -13.19 13.69
N GLU A 239 5.71 -13.48 14.84
CA GLU A 239 5.30 -14.62 15.69
C GLU A 239 3.91 -14.41 16.30
N SER A 240 3.58 -13.19 16.72
CA SER A 240 2.22 -12.89 17.18
C SER A 240 1.23 -12.85 16.01
N ALA A 241 1.65 -12.35 14.85
CA ALA A 241 0.81 -12.30 13.65
C ALA A 241 0.39 -13.70 13.20
N GLN A 242 1.32 -14.67 13.14
CA GLN A 242 0.99 -16.04 12.71
C GLN A 242 0.00 -16.73 13.65
N LEU A 243 0.05 -16.43 14.95
CA LEU A 243 -0.93 -16.92 15.93
C LEU A 243 -2.33 -16.32 15.71
N MET A 244 -2.43 -15.01 15.45
CA MET A 244 -3.72 -14.36 15.19
C MET A 244 -4.33 -14.82 13.87
N TYR A 245 -3.52 -15.03 12.82
CA TYR A 245 -4.01 -15.64 11.59
C TYR A 245 -4.47 -17.09 11.81
N ALA A 246 -3.79 -17.86 12.65
CA ALA A 246 -4.23 -19.21 13.02
C ALA A 246 -5.58 -19.19 13.76
N GLU A 247 -5.80 -18.25 14.68
CA GLU A 247 -7.09 -18.09 15.34
C GLU A 247 -8.18 -17.66 14.35
N CYS A 248 -7.86 -16.74 13.44
CA CYS A 248 -8.78 -16.29 12.39
C CYS A 248 -9.20 -17.45 11.47
N LEU A 249 -8.28 -18.33 11.08
CA LEU A 249 -8.56 -19.53 10.27
C LEU A 249 -9.54 -20.51 10.94
N ASN A 250 -9.62 -20.52 12.28
CA ASN A 250 -10.60 -21.32 13.01
C ASN A 250 -11.98 -20.67 13.05
N ALA A 251 -12.05 -19.33 12.93
CA ALA A 251 -13.29 -18.57 12.92
C ALA A 251 -13.89 -18.38 11.51
N GLU A 252 -13.07 -18.46 10.47
CA GLU A 252 -13.47 -18.28 9.07
C GLU A 252 -13.94 -19.60 8.44
N GLU A 253 -15.13 -19.54 7.81
CA GLU A 253 -15.80 -20.70 7.21
C GLU A 253 -15.74 -20.67 5.68
N ASP A 254 -15.49 -19.50 5.09
CA ASP A 254 -15.41 -19.31 3.64
C ASP A 254 -14.06 -19.79 3.10
N GLY A 255 -14.09 -20.75 2.17
CA GLY A 255 -12.89 -21.39 1.61
C GLY A 255 -11.92 -20.41 0.97
N GLY A 256 -12.44 -19.46 0.17
CA GLY A 256 -11.64 -18.42 -0.48
C GLY A 256 -10.93 -17.52 0.52
N ARG A 257 -11.65 -16.99 1.52
CA ARG A 257 -11.05 -16.15 2.59
C ARG A 257 -10.07 -16.92 3.47
N ARG A 258 -10.30 -18.21 3.70
CA ARG A 258 -9.34 -19.07 4.41
C ARG A 258 -8.02 -19.16 3.65
N LEU A 259 -8.03 -19.28 2.32
CA LEU A 259 -6.79 -19.30 1.56
C LEU A 259 -6.03 -17.96 1.62
N ASP A 260 -6.72 -16.82 1.62
CA ASP A 260 -6.05 -15.53 1.83
C ASP A 260 -5.34 -15.45 3.19
N LEU A 261 -5.95 -16.04 4.23
CA LEU A 261 -5.36 -16.15 5.56
C LEU A 261 -4.20 -17.17 5.61
N VAL A 262 -4.27 -18.25 4.82
CA VAL A 262 -3.16 -19.20 4.66
C VAL A 262 -1.95 -18.49 4.09
N MET A 263 -2.13 -17.69 3.04
CA MET A 263 -1.04 -16.91 2.44
C MET A 263 -0.46 -15.93 3.46
N LYS A 264 -1.30 -15.17 4.17
CA LYS A 264 -0.84 -14.22 5.21
C LYS A 264 -0.08 -14.88 6.36
N ARG A 265 -0.56 -16.04 6.83
CA ARG A 265 0.14 -16.79 7.88
C ARG A 265 1.46 -17.36 7.38
N GLY A 266 1.46 -17.87 6.15
CA GLY A 266 2.66 -18.37 5.49
C GLY A 266 3.71 -17.28 5.29
N ASP A 267 3.32 -16.09 4.83
CA ASP A 267 4.18 -14.91 4.74
C ASP A 267 4.82 -14.60 6.11
N ALA A 268 4.04 -14.65 7.20
CA ALA A 268 4.58 -14.44 8.54
C ALA A 268 5.61 -15.51 8.97
N LEU A 269 5.42 -16.78 8.57
CA LEU A 269 6.39 -17.85 8.83
C LEU A 269 7.65 -17.69 7.97
N GLU A 270 7.52 -17.23 6.73
CA GLU A 270 8.64 -16.95 5.83
C GLU A 270 9.50 -15.78 6.33
N GLU A 271 8.90 -14.70 6.85
CA GLU A 271 9.61 -13.58 7.49
C GLU A 271 10.36 -14.01 8.76
N LEU A 272 9.81 -14.96 9.51
CA LEU A 272 10.48 -15.62 10.64
C LEU A 272 11.60 -16.57 10.21
N ARG A 273 11.80 -16.77 8.90
CA ARG A 273 12.71 -17.75 8.29
C ARG A 273 12.42 -19.20 8.71
N ARG A 274 11.19 -19.48 9.14
CA ARG A 274 10.71 -20.82 9.53
C ARG A 274 10.18 -21.56 8.29
N TYR A 275 11.03 -21.74 7.29
CA TYR A 275 10.64 -22.25 5.98
C TYR A 275 10.13 -23.69 6.01
N ASP A 276 10.65 -24.54 6.91
CA ASP A 276 10.13 -25.89 7.12
C ASP A 276 8.68 -25.88 7.64
N ASP A 277 8.39 -25.02 8.62
CA ASP A 277 7.05 -24.86 9.18
C ASP A 277 6.08 -24.28 8.15
N ALA A 278 6.53 -23.29 7.38
CA ALA A 278 5.75 -22.70 6.28
C ALA A 278 5.40 -23.77 5.23
N LEU A 279 6.38 -24.56 4.80
CA LEU A 279 6.18 -25.62 3.83
C LEU A 279 5.21 -26.70 4.33
N ALA A 280 5.41 -27.20 5.56
CA ALA A 280 4.51 -28.18 6.16
C ALA A 280 3.09 -27.62 6.31
N PHE A 281 2.96 -26.33 6.65
CA PHE A 281 1.68 -25.65 6.73
C PHE A 281 1.00 -25.57 5.36
N TYR A 282 1.70 -25.13 4.32
CA TYR A 282 1.15 -25.07 2.96
C TYR A 282 0.74 -26.46 2.43
N GLU A 283 1.55 -27.50 2.65
CA GLU A 283 1.20 -28.87 2.24
C GLU A 283 -0.13 -29.34 2.85
N ARG A 284 -0.40 -28.99 4.11
CA ARG A 284 -1.68 -29.29 4.76
C ARG A 284 -2.87 -28.58 4.09
N TRP A 285 -2.64 -27.40 3.52
CA TRP A 285 -3.68 -26.59 2.86
C TRP A 285 -3.82 -26.83 1.36
N LYS A 286 -2.89 -27.56 0.75
CA LYS A 286 -2.90 -27.89 -0.67
C LYS A 286 -4.21 -28.51 -1.17
N PRO A 287 -4.85 -29.48 -0.48
CA PRO A 287 -6.13 -30.04 -0.94
C PRO A 287 -7.25 -28.99 -1.03
N PHE A 288 -7.25 -28.01 -0.11
CA PHE A 288 -8.22 -26.91 -0.12
C PHE A 288 -7.94 -25.94 -1.27
N ALA A 289 -6.66 -25.64 -1.55
CA ALA A 289 -6.28 -24.79 -2.66
C ALA A 289 -6.67 -25.39 -4.01
N VAL A 290 -6.55 -26.71 -4.18
CA VAL A 290 -7.03 -27.41 -5.38
C VAL A 290 -8.55 -27.25 -5.55
N ASN A 291 -9.32 -27.42 -4.47
CA ASN A 291 -10.78 -27.26 -4.51
C ASN A 291 -11.21 -25.84 -4.90
N GLU A 292 -10.46 -24.82 -4.44
CA GLU A 292 -10.70 -23.41 -4.76
C GLU A 292 -10.02 -22.96 -6.07
N LYS A 293 -9.35 -23.87 -6.80
CA LYS A 293 -8.60 -23.58 -8.04
C LYS A 293 -7.50 -22.52 -7.88
N ARG A 294 -6.85 -22.52 -6.71
CA ARG A 294 -5.75 -21.63 -6.32
C ARG A 294 -4.49 -22.41 -5.92
N ASP A 295 -4.39 -23.67 -6.33
CA ASP A 295 -3.25 -24.54 -6.05
C ASP A 295 -1.94 -24.02 -6.64
N GLY A 296 -2.00 -23.35 -7.80
CA GLY A 296 -0.84 -22.71 -8.41
C GLY A 296 -0.21 -21.60 -7.56
N GLU A 297 -1.03 -20.73 -6.95
CA GLU A 297 -0.57 -19.66 -6.05
C GLU A 297 0.13 -20.23 -4.82
N LEU A 298 -0.45 -21.28 -4.23
CA LEU A 298 0.13 -21.95 -3.07
C LEU A 298 1.42 -22.69 -3.44
N ALA A 299 1.45 -23.37 -4.59
CA ALA A 299 2.61 -24.11 -5.08
C ALA A 299 3.83 -23.20 -5.26
N ILE A 300 3.65 -21.97 -5.76
CA ILE A 300 4.74 -20.99 -5.88
C ILE A 300 5.41 -20.73 -4.53
N ARG A 301 4.62 -20.56 -3.46
CA ARG A 301 5.13 -20.33 -2.10
C ARG A 301 5.87 -21.54 -1.56
N MET A 302 5.31 -22.72 -1.77
CA MET A 302 5.93 -23.99 -1.38
C MET A 302 7.29 -24.18 -2.05
N TYR A 303 7.39 -24.00 -3.37
CA TYR A 303 8.66 -24.13 -4.08
C TYR A 303 9.65 -23.03 -3.68
N GLY A 304 9.17 -21.85 -3.31
CA GLY A 304 10.01 -20.78 -2.74
C GLY A 304 10.63 -21.19 -1.41
N CYS A 305 9.82 -21.75 -0.51
CA CYS A 305 10.29 -22.33 0.76
C CYS A 305 11.29 -23.47 0.52
N MET A 306 11.02 -24.38 -0.42
CA MET A 306 11.95 -25.46 -0.78
C MET A 306 13.29 -24.91 -1.28
N ALA A 307 13.28 -23.88 -2.13
CA ALA A 307 14.50 -23.24 -2.59
C ALA A 307 15.29 -22.62 -1.42
N LEU A 308 14.62 -21.95 -0.48
CA LEU A 308 15.26 -21.33 0.69
C LEU A 308 15.80 -22.36 1.69
N LEU A 309 15.21 -23.55 1.75
CA LEU A 309 15.71 -24.70 2.52
C LEU A 309 16.89 -25.42 1.83
N GLY A 310 17.34 -24.95 0.66
CA GLY A 310 18.40 -25.60 -0.11
C GLY A 310 17.93 -26.84 -0.89
N ARG A 311 16.63 -27.13 -0.91
CA ARG A 311 16.01 -28.20 -1.72
C ARG A 311 15.83 -27.71 -3.18
N VAL A 312 16.93 -27.23 -3.76
CA VAL A 312 16.94 -26.46 -5.02
C VAL A 312 16.38 -27.27 -6.20
N ASN A 313 16.76 -28.54 -6.31
CA ASN A 313 16.32 -29.40 -7.41
C ASN A 313 14.81 -29.65 -7.36
N GLU A 314 14.23 -29.83 -6.17
CA GLU A 314 12.79 -30.01 -5.99
C GLU A 314 12.04 -28.72 -6.36
N ALA A 315 12.53 -27.57 -5.92
CA ALA A 315 11.96 -26.28 -6.29
C ALA A 315 12.00 -26.04 -7.81
N LEU A 316 13.13 -26.28 -8.47
CA LEU A 316 13.26 -26.14 -9.94
C LEU A 316 12.32 -27.08 -10.69
N ASN A 317 12.22 -28.34 -10.27
CA ASN A 317 11.30 -29.29 -10.89
C ASN A 317 9.84 -28.89 -10.67
N GLY A 318 9.51 -28.43 -9.47
CA GLY A 318 8.18 -27.91 -9.11
C GLY A 318 7.77 -26.73 -9.97
N TYR A 319 8.61 -25.70 -10.08
CA TYR A 319 8.32 -24.56 -10.92
C TYR A 319 8.19 -24.92 -12.41
N ARG A 320 9.07 -25.78 -12.96
CA ARG A 320 8.95 -26.23 -14.35
C ARG A 320 7.64 -26.99 -14.59
N GLY A 321 7.27 -27.87 -13.66
CA GLY A 321 6.00 -28.59 -13.71
C GLY A 321 4.82 -27.63 -13.73
N LEU A 322 4.87 -26.59 -12.89
CA LEU A 322 3.82 -25.58 -12.82
C LEU A 322 3.69 -24.76 -14.12
N VAL A 323 4.82 -24.33 -14.69
CA VAL A 323 4.84 -23.63 -16.01
C VAL A 323 4.23 -24.51 -17.11
N ALA A 324 4.52 -25.81 -17.10
CA ALA A 324 3.99 -26.75 -18.11
C ALA A 324 2.50 -27.06 -17.92
N GLN A 325 2.00 -27.07 -16.68
CA GLN A 325 0.61 -27.41 -16.35
C GLN A 325 -0.37 -26.26 -16.62
N VAL A 326 0.04 -25.02 -16.35
CA VAL A 326 -0.82 -23.84 -16.48
C VAL A 326 -0.17 -22.73 -17.33
N PRO A 327 0.19 -23.02 -18.59
CA PRO A 327 0.90 -22.07 -19.45
C PRO A 327 0.09 -20.79 -19.68
N HIS A 328 0.79 -19.68 -19.91
CA HIS A 328 0.20 -18.35 -20.17
C HIS A 328 -0.71 -17.81 -19.06
N THR A 329 -0.44 -18.19 -17.81
CA THR A 329 -1.13 -17.67 -16.62
C THR A 329 -0.19 -16.81 -15.78
N PRO A 330 -0.71 -15.86 -14.96
CA PRO A 330 0.10 -15.11 -13.99
C PRO A 330 0.98 -16.02 -13.12
N VAL A 331 0.45 -17.16 -12.70
CA VAL A 331 1.15 -18.20 -11.93
C VAL A 331 2.33 -18.76 -12.71
N ALA A 332 2.14 -19.15 -13.98
CA ALA A 332 3.24 -19.64 -14.80
C ALA A 332 4.31 -18.58 -15.04
N TYR A 333 3.93 -17.32 -15.22
CA TYR A 333 4.90 -16.24 -15.39
C TYR A 333 5.74 -15.99 -14.14
N GLU A 334 5.11 -16.00 -12.97
CA GLU A 334 5.83 -15.90 -11.70
C GLU A 334 6.76 -17.12 -11.49
N ALA A 335 6.27 -18.33 -11.75
CA ALA A 335 7.08 -19.56 -11.64
C ALA A 335 8.29 -19.52 -12.59
N GLN A 336 8.09 -19.07 -13.82
CA GLN A 336 9.14 -18.91 -14.83
C GLN A 336 10.18 -17.86 -14.41
N PHE A 337 9.74 -16.74 -13.83
CA PHE A 337 10.65 -15.75 -13.27
C PHE A 337 11.46 -16.31 -12.10
N ARG A 338 10.80 -17.04 -11.18
CA ARG A 338 11.43 -17.66 -10.01
C ARG A 338 12.44 -18.76 -10.40
N LEU A 339 12.21 -19.50 -11.49
CA LEU A 339 13.21 -20.41 -12.07
C LEU A 339 14.50 -19.67 -12.41
N GLY A 340 14.39 -18.58 -13.18
CA GLY A 340 15.54 -17.74 -13.53
C GLY A 340 16.25 -17.22 -12.29
N TYR A 341 15.48 -16.79 -11.29
CA TYR A 341 16.03 -16.28 -10.02
C TYR A 341 16.76 -17.34 -9.21
N VAL A 342 16.24 -18.57 -9.12
CA VAL A 342 16.92 -19.66 -8.41
C VAL A 342 18.24 -20.02 -9.10
N TYR A 343 18.25 -20.07 -10.44
CA TYR A 343 19.50 -20.26 -11.21
C TYR A 343 20.51 -19.14 -10.97
N GLU A 344 20.06 -17.88 -10.98
CA GLU A 344 20.92 -16.71 -10.78
C GLU A 344 21.47 -16.64 -9.35
N SER A 345 20.58 -16.76 -8.36
CA SER A 345 20.86 -16.48 -6.95
C SER A 345 21.56 -17.65 -6.27
N GLN A 346 21.04 -18.87 -6.40
CA GLN A 346 21.50 -20.03 -5.64
C GLN A 346 22.54 -20.87 -6.39
N LEU A 347 22.33 -21.09 -7.70
CA LEU A 347 23.24 -21.93 -8.49
C LEU A 347 24.37 -21.13 -9.15
N GLY A 348 24.22 -19.81 -9.29
CA GLY A 348 25.17 -18.98 -10.04
C GLY A 348 25.28 -19.35 -11.52
N ASP A 349 24.31 -20.10 -12.04
CA ASP A 349 24.24 -20.52 -13.45
C ASP A 349 23.53 -19.42 -14.26
N PHE A 350 24.31 -18.41 -14.65
CA PHE A 350 23.82 -17.26 -15.40
C PHE A 350 23.36 -17.60 -16.81
N GLU A 351 23.85 -18.70 -17.39
CA GLU A 351 23.41 -19.14 -18.72
C GLU A 351 21.99 -19.69 -18.64
N SER A 352 21.73 -20.58 -17.67
CA SER A 352 20.37 -21.07 -17.42
C SER A 352 19.44 -19.95 -16.97
N ALA A 353 19.87 -19.08 -16.05
CA ALA A 353 19.08 -17.95 -15.59
C ALA A 353 18.68 -17.03 -16.74
N GLY A 354 19.62 -16.66 -17.61
CA GLY A 354 19.36 -15.84 -18.80
C GLY A 354 18.31 -16.47 -19.72
N ARG A 355 18.42 -17.77 -20.01
CA ARG A 355 17.44 -18.51 -20.82
C ARG A 355 16.04 -18.49 -20.20
N GLU A 356 15.94 -18.74 -18.89
CA GLU A 356 14.64 -18.74 -18.21
C GLU A 356 14.02 -17.34 -18.17
N TYR A 357 14.81 -16.28 -18.02
CA TYR A 357 14.32 -14.90 -18.12
C TYR A 357 13.92 -14.50 -19.54
N ASP A 358 14.67 -14.96 -20.56
CA ASP A 358 14.38 -14.66 -21.96
C ASP A 358 13.05 -15.26 -22.42
N LYS A 359 12.61 -16.38 -21.84
CA LYS A 359 11.27 -16.94 -22.11
C LYS A 359 10.14 -15.98 -21.78
N LEU A 360 10.32 -15.09 -20.79
CA LEU A 360 9.31 -14.07 -20.46
C LEU A 360 9.28 -12.89 -21.44
N LYS A 361 10.36 -12.63 -22.19
CA LYS A 361 10.40 -11.58 -23.21
C LYS A 361 9.54 -11.89 -24.43
N ALA A 362 9.36 -13.17 -24.72
CA ALA A 362 8.66 -13.65 -25.91
C ALA A 362 7.14 -13.46 -25.83
N GLU A 363 6.58 -13.01 -24.70
CA GLU A 363 5.13 -12.90 -24.48
C GLU A 363 4.69 -11.45 -24.18
N PRO A 364 4.66 -10.52 -25.14
CA PRO A 364 4.50 -9.07 -24.85
C PRO A 364 3.27 -8.72 -24.00
N GLY A 365 3.47 -7.98 -22.90
CA GLY A 365 2.40 -7.39 -22.10
C GLY A 365 1.61 -8.38 -21.23
N ALA A 366 2.02 -9.65 -21.19
CA ALA A 366 1.32 -10.72 -20.49
C ALA A 366 1.65 -10.82 -18.98
N SER A 367 2.76 -10.24 -18.52
CA SER A 367 3.26 -10.44 -17.16
C SER A 367 3.92 -9.22 -16.53
N GLU A 368 3.66 -9.01 -15.24
CA GLU A 368 4.33 -8.01 -14.40
C GLU A 368 5.85 -8.27 -14.24
N PHE A 369 6.30 -9.52 -14.47
CA PHE A 369 7.70 -9.92 -14.31
C PHE A 369 8.57 -9.60 -15.53
N GLN A 370 7.99 -9.15 -16.66
CA GLN A 370 8.71 -9.00 -17.93
C GLN A 370 9.81 -7.95 -17.90
N THR A 371 9.50 -6.78 -17.33
CA THR A 371 10.47 -5.68 -17.25
C THR A 371 11.68 -6.10 -16.44
N GLU A 372 11.43 -6.74 -15.30
CA GLU A 372 12.50 -7.20 -14.41
C GLU A 372 13.28 -8.38 -15.00
N ALA A 373 12.60 -9.37 -15.59
CA ALA A 373 13.24 -10.47 -16.30
C ALA A 373 14.13 -9.95 -17.44
N SER A 374 13.66 -8.95 -18.18
CA SER A 374 14.41 -8.33 -19.27
C SER A 374 15.68 -7.63 -18.79
N ARG A 375 15.56 -6.87 -17.69
CA ARG A 375 16.69 -6.19 -17.05
C ARG A 375 17.73 -7.19 -16.54
N ARG A 376 17.28 -8.25 -15.86
CA ARG A 376 18.16 -9.30 -15.34
C ARG A 376 18.85 -10.06 -16.46
N SER A 377 18.10 -10.55 -17.45
CA SER A 377 18.68 -11.20 -18.64
C SER A 377 19.72 -10.30 -19.34
N GLY A 378 19.42 -9.02 -19.57
CA GLY A 378 20.37 -8.08 -20.18
C GLY A 378 21.66 -7.91 -19.36
N SER A 379 21.54 -7.89 -18.03
CA SER A 379 22.70 -7.82 -17.12
C SER A 379 23.55 -9.09 -17.20
N LEU A 380 22.93 -10.27 -17.25
CA LEU A 380 23.63 -11.55 -17.40
C LEU A 380 24.31 -11.69 -18.77
N ALA A 381 23.65 -11.27 -19.85
CA ALA A 381 24.24 -11.22 -21.19
C ALA A 381 25.45 -10.27 -21.24
N THR A 382 25.37 -9.13 -20.54
CA THR A 382 26.48 -8.18 -20.43
C THR A 382 27.67 -8.78 -19.67
N ILE A 383 27.42 -9.51 -18.58
CA ILE A 383 28.47 -10.26 -17.85
C ILE A 383 29.13 -11.29 -18.75
N LYS A 384 28.35 -12.04 -19.55
CA LYS A 384 28.90 -13.00 -20.51
C LYS A 384 29.85 -12.32 -21.51
N LYS A 385 29.45 -11.18 -22.07
CA LYS A 385 30.28 -10.37 -22.98
C LYS A 385 31.58 -9.92 -22.30
N TYR A 386 31.51 -9.42 -21.07
CA TYR A 386 32.71 -9.01 -20.34
C TYR A 386 33.60 -10.19 -19.96
N ARG A 387 33.04 -11.34 -19.61
CA ARG A 387 33.82 -12.57 -19.36
C ARG A 387 34.59 -13.02 -20.60
N GLN A 388 34.02 -12.90 -21.79
CA GLN A 388 34.77 -13.13 -23.04
C GLN A 388 35.89 -12.10 -23.23
N THR A 389 35.64 -10.83 -22.88
CA THR A 389 36.66 -9.76 -22.94
C THR A 389 37.83 -10.01 -21.98
N LEU A 390 37.63 -10.77 -20.89
CA LEU A 390 38.74 -11.17 -20.00
C LEU A 390 39.78 -12.07 -20.69
N LEU A 391 39.44 -12.65 -21.84
CA LEU A 391 40.36 -13.46 -22.65
C LEU A 391 41.16 -12.62 -23.66
N SER A 392 40.93 -11.30 -23.74
CA SER A 392 41.67 -10.44 -24.68
C SER A 392 43.14 -10.29 -24.28
N ASP A 393 44.02 -10.03 -25.25
CA ASP A 393 45.44 -9.80 -25.01
C ASP A 393 45.72 -8.48 -24.27
N SER A 394 44.83 -7.50 -24.38
CA SER A 394 45.00 -6.18 -23.76
C SER A 394 44.73 -6.23 -22.25
N THR A 395 45.77 -5.95 -21.45
CA THR A 395 45.66 -5.80 -19.99
C THR A 395 44.66 -4.71 -19.59
N GLN A 396 44.57 -3.61 -20.35
CA GLN A 396 43.61 -2.54 -20.08
C GLN A 396 42.16 -2.98 -20.34
N ALA A 397 41.93 -3.74 -21.42
CA ALA A 397 40.61 -4.29 -21.72
C ALA A 397 40.16 -5.33 -20.68
N ARG A 398 41.07 -6.22 -20.25
CA ARG A 398 40.81 -7.18 -19.18
C ARG A 398 40.49 -6.49 -17.85
N ALA A 399 41.28 -5.49 -17.46
CA ALA A 399 41.04 -4.74 -16.23
C ALA A 399 39.70 -3.99 -16.24
N ARG A 400 39.34 -3.37 -17.37
CA ARG A 400 38.04 -2.72 -17.58
C ARG A 400 36.90 -3.72 -17.45
N ALA A 401 36.98 -4.86 -18.13
CA ALA A 401 35.96 -5.88 -18.10
C ALA A 401 35.76 -6.46 -16.69
N ALA A 402 36.85 -6.75 -15.97
CA ALA A 402 36.80 -7.23 -14.59
C ALA A 402 36.11 -6.23 -13.66
N PHE A 403 36.44 -4.94 -13.80
CA PHE A 403 35.79 -3.88 -13.03
C PHE A 403 34.29 -3.75 -13.34
N LEU A 404 33.91 -3.76 -14.62
CA LEU A 404 32.49 -3.66 -15.00
C LEU A 404 31.66 -4.87 -14.58
N ILE A 405 32.27 -6.06 -14.51
CA ILE A 405 31.62 -7.24 -13.92
C ILE A 405 31.32 -7.00 -12.44
N ALA A 406 32.26 -6.44 -11.67
CA ALA A 406 32.06 -6.12 -10.27
C ALA A 406 30.93 -5.09 -10.06
N GLU A 407 30.88 -4.04 -10.88
CA GLU A 407 29.80 -3.04 -10.87
C GLU A 407 28.42 -3.67 -11.14
N LEU A 408 28.33 -4.59 -12.10
CA LEU A 408 27.08 -5.29 -12.39
C LEU A 408 26.63 -6.18 -11.22
N TYR A 409 27.57 -6.85 -10.55
CA TYR A 409 27.25 -7.62 -9.35
C TYR A 409 26.67 -6.75 -8.24
N TYR A 410 27.23 -5.55 -8.04
CA TYR A 410 26.80 -4.65 -7.00
C TYR A 410 25.46 -3.99 -7.34
N PHE A 411 25.37 -3.30 -8.48
CA PHE A 411 24.23 -2.43 -8.80
C PHE A 411 23.04 -3.15 -9.44
N GLN A 412 23.28 -4.20 -10.25
CA GLN A 412 22.21 -4.84 -11.01
C GLN A 412 21.76 -6.17 -10.40
N ILE A 413 22.72 -7.03 -10.03
CA ILE A 413 22.47 -8.35 -9.46
C ILE A 413 22.25 -8.29 -7.94
N GLN A 414 22.76 -7.24 -7.29
CA GLN A 414 22.67 -7.03 -5.83
C GLN A 414 23.34 -8.15 -5.01
N LYS A 415 24.44 -8.71 -5.53
CA LYS A 415 25.31 -9.65 -4.83
C LYS A 415 26.56 -8.94 -4.31
N VAL A 416 26.42 -8.29 -3.15
CA VAL A 416 27.46 -7.47 -2.51
C VAL A 416 28.75 -8.26 -2.30
N ASP A 417 28.68 -9.48 -1.76
CA ASP A 417 29.88 -10.30 -1.50
C ASP A 417 30.61 -10.72 -2.79
N SER A 418 29.84 -11.06 -3.83
CA SER A 418 30.40 -11.33 -5.16
C SER A 418 31.06 -10.08 -5.73
N ALA A 419 30.44 -8.91 -5.61
CA ALA A 419 31.02 -7.64 -6.05
C ALA A 419 32.34 -7.34 -5.34
N LEU A 420 32.39 -7.42 -4.00
CA LEU A 420 33.61 -7.23 -3.20
C LEU A 420 34.74 -8.18 -3.66
N THR A 421 34.40 -9.44 -3.90
CA THR A 421 35.35 -10.45 -4.41
C THR A 421 35.89 -10.06 -5.79
N GLN A 422 35.02 -9.61 -6.70
CA GLN A 422 35.41 -9.20 -8.04
C GLN A 422 36.26 -7.92 -8.01
N TYR A 423 35.89 -6.90 -7.22
CA TYR A 423 36.72 -5.70 -7.06
C TYR A 423 38.12 -6.03 -6.53
N ALA A 424 38.21 -6.89 -5.51
CA ALA A 424 39.50 -7.32 -4.97
C ALA A 424 40.33 -8.11 -6.00
N ALA A 425 39.68 -8.82 -6.93
CA ALA A 425 40.36 -9.47 -8.05
C ALA A 425 40.92 -8.46 -9.06
N VAL A 426 40.24 -7.32 -9.30
CA VAL A 426 40.75 -6.25 -10.16
C VAL A 426 42.06 -5.68 -9.60
N GLU A 427 42.10 -5.38 -8.30
CA GLU A 427 43.29 -4.84 -7.64
C GLU A 427 44.49 -5.79 -7.72
N ARG A 428 44.27 -7.08 -7.43
CA ARG A 428 45.32 -8.10 -7.45
C ARG A 428 45.80 -8.44 -8.85
N GLY A 429 44.86 -8.56 -9.80
CA GLY A 429 45.18 -8.95 -11.18
C GLY A 429 45.73 -7.82 -12.03
N PHE A 430 45.34 -6.57 -11.73
CA PHE A 430 45.66 -5.40 -12.56
C PHE A 430 46.13 -4.19 -11.74
N PRO A 431 47.14 -4.32 -10.86
CA PRO A 431 47.49 -3.29 -9.88
C PRO A 431 47.93 -1.94 -10.49
N LYS A 432 48.46 -1.95 -11.72
CA LYS A 432 48.87 -0.74 -12.46
C LYS A 432 47.76 -0.12 -13.32
N SER A 433 46.59 -0.74 -13.36
CA SER A 433 45.47 -0.29 -14.19
C SER A 433 44.75 0.91 -13.55
N PRO A 434 44.19 1.85 -14.35
CA PRO A 434 43.33 2.91 -13.81
C PRO A 434 42.04 2.39 -13.13
N TYR A 435 41.73 1.09 -13.26
CA TYR A 435 40.59 0.45 -12.61
C TYR A 435 40.91 -0.12 -11.22
N ALA A 436 42.17 -0.36 -10.87
CA ALA A 436 42.55 -0.83 -9.53
C ALA A 436 42.18 0.17 -8.42
N PRO A 437 42.53 1.48 -8.51
CA PRO A 437 42.11 2.45 -7.50
C PRO A 437 40.60 2.68 -7.48
N LYS A 438 39.90 2.50 -8.62
CA LYS A 438 38.42 2.53 -8.68
C LYS A 438 37.81 1.38 -7.88
N ALA A 439 38.30 0.16 -8.09
CA ALA A 439 37.83 -1.03 -7.40
C ALA A 439 38.08 -0.96 -5.89
N ALA A 440 39.26 -0.49 -5.48
CA ALA A 440 39.59 -0.28 -4.08
C ALA A 440 38.63 0.71 -3.41
N PHE A 441 38.33 1.83 -4.08
CA PHE A 441 37.39 2.83 -3.59
C PHE A 441 35.95 2.31 -3.53
N ALA A 442 35.51 1.50 -4.51
CA ALA A 442 34.20 0.86 -4.48
C ALA A 442 34.06 -0.08 -3.27
N ARG A 443 35.10 -0.89 -2.97
CA ARG A 443 35.11 -1.71 -1.74
C ARG A 443 35.06 -0.87 -0.47
N LEU A 444 35.81 0.23 -0.41
CA LEU A 444 35.76 1.15 0.72
C LEU A 444 34.33 1.67 0.93
N TRP A 445 33.66 2.07 -0.16
CA TRP A 445 32.28 2.53 -0.11
C TRP A 445 31.34 1.46 0.46
N ILE A 446 31.41 0.23 -0.06
CA ILE A 446 30.56 -0.89 0.38
C ILE A 446 30.77 -1.18 1.88
N HIS A 447 32.02 -1.29 2.34
CA HIS A 447 32.30 -1.52 3.76
C HIS A 447 31.81 -0.36 4.65
N THR A 448 31.89 0.88 4.16
CA THR A 448 31.47 2.07 4.89
C THR A 448 29.96 2.21 4.99
N HIS A 449 29.26 2.03 3.88
CA HIS A 449 27.84 2.39 3.75
C HIS A 449 26.89 1.19 3.85
N ASP A 450 27.27 0.03 3.32
CA ASP A 450 26.37 -1.11 3.25
C ASP A 450 26.57 -2.07 4.42
N GLN A 451 27.82 -2.33 4.79
CA GLN A 451 28.15 -3.26 5.86
C GLN A 451 28.37 -2.59 7.22
N GLY A 452 28.73 -1.29 7.22
CA GLY A 452 29.12 -0.58 8.45
C GLY A 452 30.39 -1.14 9.10
N ASP A 453 31.23 -1.85 8.35
CA ASP A 453 32.49 -2.41 8.83
C ASP A 453 33.56 -1.31 8.89
N THR A 454 33.57 -0.63 10.04
CA THR A 454 34.46 0.52 10.25
C THR A 454 35.95 0.14 10.21
N ALA A 455 36.29 -1.10 10.56
CA ALA A 455 37.66 -1.59 10.59
C ALA A 455 38.17 -1.89 9.18
N ALA A 456 37.39 -2.61 8.37
CA ALA A 456 37.73 -2.88 6.98
C ALA A 456 37.85 -1.59 6.17
N ALA A 457 36.95 -0.63 6.37
CA ALA A 457 37.01 0.65 5.67
C ALA A 457 38.17 1.55 6.16
N ALA A 458 38.57 1.50 7.44
CA ALA A 458 39.80 2.14 7.90
C ALA A 458 41.05 1.56 7.18
N ALA A 459 41.17 0.23 7.15
CA ALA A 459 42.28 -0.45 6.51
C ALA A 459 42.34 -0.18 4.99
N LEU A 460 41.19 -0.15 4.32
CA LEU A 460 41.10 0.21 2.90
C LEU A 460 41.48 1.66 2.65
N THR A 461 41.10 2.58 3.54
CA THR A 461 41.50 3.99 3.44
C THR A 461 43.03 4.12 3.44
N ASP A 462 43.70 3.46 4.39
CA ASP A 462 45.17 3.47 4.49
C ASP A 462 45.82 2.86 3.25
N SER A 463 45.29 1.72 2.81
CA SER A 463 45.76 1.00 1.63
C SER A 463 45.67 1.85 0.36
N ILE A 464 44.52 2.53 0.14
CA ILE A 464 44.31 3.39 -1.02
C ILE A 464 45.23 4.62 -0.95
N ALA A 465 45.34 5.25 0.21
CA ALA A 465 46.19 6.43 0.41
C ALA A 465 47.68 6.12 0.21
N ALA A 466 48.11 4.90 0.52
CA ALA A 466 49.49 4.45 0.32
C ALA A 466 49.76 4.04 -1.13
N MET A 467 48.94 3.14 -1.71
CA MET A 467 49.20 2.55 -3.02
C MET A 467 48.79 3.45 -4.19
N TYR A 468 47.79 4.31 -3.99
CA TYR A 468 47.20 5.14 -5.05
C TYR A 468 47.29 6.64 -4.73
N ARG A 469 48.31 7.04 -3.97
CA ARG A 469 48.52 8.40 -3.45
C ARG A 469 48.38 9.49 -4.53
N LYS A 470 48.79 9.24 -5.77
CA LYS A 470 48.73 10.21 -6.86
C LYS A 470 47.36 10.29 -7.57
N THR A 471 46.33 9.61 -7.07
CA THR A 471 45.02 9.56 -7.74
C THR A 471 43.95 10.27 -6.92
N ARG A 472 42.91 10.82 -7.57
CA ARG A 472 41.73 11.37 -6.83
C ARG A 472 41.09 10.35 -5.88
N TYR A 473 41.29 9.05 -6.08
CA TYR A 473 40.68 8.03 -5.24
C TYR A 473 41.33 7.99 -3.86
N ALA A 474 42.62 8.33 -3.74
CA ALA A 474 43.26 8.55 -2.45
C ALA A 474 42.69 9.77 -1.73
N GLU A 475 42.53 10.90 -2.43
CA GLU A 475 41.86 12.09 -1.88
C GLU A 475 40.42 11.77 -1.44
N SER A 476 39.66 11.09 -2.29
CA SER A 476 38.27 10.71 -2.02
C SER A 476 38.16 9.77 -0.82
N ALA A 477 39.08 8.79 -0.70
CA ALA A 477 39.11 7.86 0.44
C ALA A 477 39.42 8.58 1.75
N LEU A 478 40.42 9.46 1.77
CA LEU A 478 40.78 10.25 2.95
C LEU A 478 39.69 11.27 3.32
N TYR A 479 39.02 11.84 2.32
CA TYR A 479 37.87 12.73 2.53
C TYR A 479 36.69 11.99 3.13
N LEU A 480 36.33 10.83 2.56
CA LEU A 480 35.31 9.95 3.12
C LEU A 480 35.67 9.60 4.57
N TRP A 481 36.94 9.28 4.83
CA TRP A 481 37.46 9.01 6.18
C TRP A 481 37.25 10.14 7.18
N LYS A 482 37.58 11.37 6.79
CA LYS A 482 37.38 12.55 7.64
C LYS A 482 35.91 12.74 7.98
N ARG A 483 35.01 12.52 7.00
CA ARG A 483 33.57 12.78 7.14
C ARG A 483 32.85 11.78 8.05
N TRP A 484 33.05 10.48 7.86
CA TRP A 484 32.35 9.45 8.64
C TRP A 484 32.97 9.21 10.03
N SER A 485 34.30 9.32 10.18
CA SER A 485 34.97 9.01 11.45
C SER A 485 34.97 10.18 12.42
N GLY A 486 34.89 11.41 11.91
CA GLY A 486 35.04 12.65 12.69
C GLY A 486 36.42 12.82 13.32
N LYS A 487 37.39 11.95 13.02
CA LYS A 487 38.72 11.95 13.63
C LYS A 487 39.65 12.90 12.88
N THR A 488 40.52 13.56 13.64
CA THR A 488 41.68 14.30 13.13
C THR A 488 42.94 13.52 13.46
N ASP A 489 43.51 12.89 12.43
CA ASP A 489 44.68 12.02 12.52
C ASP A 489 45.64 12.23 11.32
N ALA A 490 46.65 11.37 11.20
CA ALA A 490 47.62 11.41 10.10
C ALA A 490 46.96 11.34 8.70
N ARG A 491 45.78 10.72 8.57
CA ARG A 491 45.03 10.66 7.29
C ARG A 491 44.46 12.02 6.94
N THR A 492 43.91 12.74 7.92
CA THR A 492 43.39 14.10 7.70
C THR A 492 44.51 15.09 7.39
N ALA A 493 45.67 14.97 8.04
CA ALA A 493 46.84 15.78 7.70
C ALA A 493 47.36 15.48 6.29
N LEU A 494 47.35 14.20 5.88
CA LEU A 494 47.69 13.79 4.52
C LEU A 494 46.71 14.39 3.49
N LEU A 495 45.40 14.35 3.76
CA LEU A 495 44.39 14.98 2.90
C LEU A 495 44.63 16.49 2.76
N ASP A 496 44.83 17.20 3.87
CA ASP A 496 45.04 18.65 3.85
C ASP A 496 46.34 19.01 3.08
N SER A 497 47.39 18.18 3.21
CA SER A 497 48.63 18.31 2.42
C SER A 497 48.41 18.09 0.91
N MET A 498 47.63 17.07 0.54
CA MET A 498 47.28 16.78 -0.85
C MET A 498 46.42 17.88 -1.47
N LEU A 499 45.47 18.44 -0.71
CA LEU A 499 44.63 19.57 -1.16
C LEU A 499 45.41 20.88 -1.29
N ALA A 500 46.43 21.09 -0.45
CA ALA A 500 47.31 22.26 -0.53
C ALA A 500 48.29 22.20 -1.72
N HIS A 501 48.61 21.00 -2.20
CA HIS A 501 49.49 20.77 -3.36
C HIS A 501 48.78 19.87 -4.38
N PRO A 502 47.69 20.36 -5.01
CA PRO A 502 46.91 19.53 -5.93
C PRO A 502 47.79 19.16 -7.12
N ASP A 503 48.10 17.87 -7.26
CA ASP A 503 48.85 17.37 -8.42
C ASP A 503 47.92 17.36 -9.64
N THR A 504 47.85 18.50 -10.35
CA THR A 504 46.97 18.71 -11.51
C THR A 504 47.37 17.89 -12.74
N SER A 505 48.48 17.14 -12.68
CA SER A 505 49.01 16.34 -13.79
C SER A 505 48.06 15.22 -14.23
N LEU A 506 47.22 14.70 -13.32
CA LEU A 506 46.23 13.64 -13.59
C LEU A 506 44.80 14.15 -13.77
N ALA A 507 44.57 15.47 -13.67
CA ALA A 507 43.26 16.06 -13.92
C ALA A 507 42.91 16.07 -15.43
N ARG A 508 43.92 16.16 -16.29
CA ARG A 508 43.80 16.27 -17.76
C ARG A 508 43.43 14.96 -18.45
N GLU A 509 44.00 13.83 -18.01
CA GLU A 509 43.66 12.48 -18.50
C GLU A 509 42.16 12.18 -18.36
N ARG A 510 41.47 12.80 -17.39
CA ARG A 510 40.06 12.50 -17.08
C ARG A 510 39.02 13.13 -18.00
N MET A 511 39.36 14.13 -18.79
CA MET A 511 38.38 14.79 -19.66
C MET A 511 38.48 14.31 -21.11
N GLU A 512 39.66 13.91 -21.56
CA GLU A 512 39.91 13.37 -22.91
C GLU A 512 39.57 11.88 -23.05
N GLU A 513 39.76 11.04 -22.01
CA GLU A 513 39.37 9.62 -22.05
C GLU A 513 37.84 9.40 -22.00
N LEU A 514 37.07 10.47 -21.73
CA LEU A 514 35.60 10.48 -21.70
C LEU A 514 34.95 10.84 -23.05
N LEU A 515 35.73 11.30 -24.03
CA LEU A 515 35.23 11.57 -25.38
C LEU A 515 35.73 10.46 -26.33
N PRO A 516 34.84 9.79 -27.08
CA PRO A 516 35.27 8.76 -28.02
C PRO A 516 36.12 9.39 -29.13
N THR A 517 37.42 9.08 -29.15
CA THR A 517 38.29 9.36 -30.30
C THR A 517 38.15 8.21 -31.30
N GLY A 518 37.31 8.39 -32.32
CA GLY A 518 37.27 7.49 -33.48
C GLY A 518 35.85 7.16 -33.94
N SER A 519 35.57 7.51 -35.19
CA SER A 519 34.32 7.31 -35.92
C SER A 519 33.85 5.85 -35.95
N ALA A 520 32.77 5.55 -35.25
CA ALA A 520 31.88 4.43 -35.56
C ALA A 520 30.44 4.92 -35.39
N SER A 521 29.59 4.56 -36.33
CA SER A 521 28.24 5.08 -36.60
C SER A 521 27.37 5.33 -35.36
N GLN A 522 26.68 6.48 -35.39
CA GLN A 522 25.87 7.06 -34.33
C GLN A 522 24.62 6.26 -33.89
N ASP A 523 24.48 4.98 -34.22
CA ASP A 523 23.18 4.27 -34.11
C ASP A 523 23.13 3.04 -33.20
N SER A 524 24.10 2.77 -32.32
CA SER A 524 23.98 1.58 -31.45
C SER A 524 24.61 1.61 -30.04
N LEU A 525 24.88 2.77 -29.45
CA LEU A 525 25.35 2.85 -28.06
C LEU A 525 24.73 4.04 -27.31
N LYS A 526 23.46 3.92 -26.92
CA LYS A 526 22.95 4.68 -25.76
C LYS A 526 23.34 3.92 -24.49
N ALA A 527 24.49 4.26 -23.92
CA ALA A 527 24.70 4.02 -22.49
C ALA A 527 23.65 4.85 -21.72
N PRO A 528 22.99 4.31 -20.69
CA PRO A 528 22.13 5.14 -19.84
C PRO A 528 22.98 6.26 -19.23
N PRO A 529 22.42 7.48 -19.06
CA PRO A 529 23.19 8.61 -18.56
C PRO A 529 23.70 8.31 -17.14
N LEU A 530 24.99 8.58 -16.91
CA LEU A 530 25.53 8.69 -15.56
C LEU A 530 24.83 9.89 -14.87
N PRO A 531 24.42 9.79 -13.59
CA PRO A 531 23.85 10.92 -12.89
C PRO A 531 24.88 12.04 -12.76
N LEU A 532 24.44 13.27 -13.06
CA LEU A 532 25.19 14.51 -12.83
C LEU A 532 25.38 14.77 -11.32
N PRO A 533 26.41 15.53 -10.91
CA PRO A 533 26.82 15.64 -9.52
C PRO A 533 25.78 16.41 -8.70
N GLY A 534 25.22 15.77 -7.67
CA GLY A 534 24.28 16.44 -6.77
C GLY A 534 23.52 15.59 -5.74
N LEU A 535 23.53 14.26 -5.83
CA LEU A 535 22.92 13.35 -4.85
C LEU A 535 23.81 12.09 -4.70
N THR A 536 23.93 11.55 -3.49
CA THR A 536 24.74 10.35 -3.22
C THR A 536 24.00 9.07 -3.65
N PRO A 537 24.70 8.01 -4.07
CA PRO A 537 24.10 6.69 -4.34
C PRO A 537 23.29 6.14 -3.16
N ALA A 538 23.58 6.57 -1.92
CA ALA A 538 22.83 6.22 -0.72
C ALA A 538 21.49 6.97 -0.59
N GLU A 539 21.32 8.12 -1.25
CA GLU A 539 20.05 8.85 -1.38
C GLU A 539 19.22 8.33 -2.56
N GLU A 540 19.85 7.77 -3.60
CA GLU A 540 19.18 6.94 -4.61
C GLU A 540 18.82 5.54 -4.09
N ALA A 541 19.61 4.94 -3.20
CA ALA A 541 19.31 3.67 -2.55
C ALA A 541 18.25 3.78 -1.43
N ARG A 542 18.15 4.93 -0.75
CA ARG A 542 16.97 5.27 0.08
C ARG A 542 15.69 5.43 -0.76
N ARG A 543 15.86 5.55 -2.08
CA ARG A 543 14.83 5.45 -3.11
C ARG A 543 14.86 4.08 -3.79
N ASP A 544 15.04 2.97 -3.05
CA ASP A 544 14.50 1.68 -3.46
C ASP A 544 12.97 1.69 -3.30
N SER A 545 12.39 2.60 -4.07
CA SER A 545 10.99 2.86 -4.33
C SER A 545 10.37 1.75 -5.18
N LEU A 546 10.86 0.51 -5.08
CA LEU A 546 10.21 -0.67 -5.63
C LEU A 546 9.52 -1.41 -4.49
N ALA A 547 10.11 -1.54 -3.30
CA ALA A 547 9.44 -2.18 -2.18
C ALA A 547 8.22 -1.37 -1.67
N ASP A 548 8.30 -0.05 -1.71
CA ASP A 548 7.20 0.84 -1.28
C ASP A 548 6.21 1.13 -2.40
N TYR A 549 6.66 1.23 -3.65
CA TYR A 549 5.78 1.33 -4.82
C TYR A 549 5.01 0.03 -5.04
N THR A 550 5.66 -1.13 -4.95
CA THR A 550 4.98 -2.43 -5.08
C THR A 550 4.01 -2.67 -3.92
N ARG A 551 4.34 -2.26 -2.67
CA ARG A 551 3.35 -2.27 -1.56
C ARG A 551 2.19 -1.30 -1.78
N ALA A 552 2.43 -0.12 -2.38
CA ALA A 552 1.38 0.85 -2.72
C ALA A 552 0.57 0.45 -3.96
N LEU A 553 1.16 -0.24 -4.93
CA LEU A 553 0.53 -0.76 -6.15
C LEU A 553 -0.43 -1.90 -5.81
N TYR A 554 0.03 -2.84 -4.98
CA TYR A 554 -0.80 -3.94 -4.48
C TYR A 554 -1.95 -3.44 -3.60
N LYS A 555 -1.76 -2.31 -2.88
CA LYS A 555 -2.82 -1.65 -2.12
C LYS A 555 -3.82 -0.89 -3.02
N ALA A 556 -3.34 -0.19 -4.05
CA ALA A 556 -4.18 0.56 -5.00
C ALA A 556 -5.00 -0.34 -5.94
N GLN A 557 -4.43 -1.47 -6.37
CA GLN A 557 -5.12 -2.51 -7.14
C GLN A 557 -6.19 -3.25 -6.32
N ARG A 558 -5.97 -3.48 -5.02
CA ARG A 558 -7.02 -4.03 -4.12
C ARG A 558 -8.16 -3.05 -3.85
N GLU A 559 -7.90 -1.74 -3.89
CA GLU A 559 -8.88 -0.69 -3.55
C GLU A 559 -9.55 -0.04 -4.79
N GLY A 560 -9.18 -0.45 -6.01
CA GLY A 560 -9.79 0.04 -7.27
C GLY A 560 -9.54 1.52 -7.59
N LYS A 561 -8.45 2.11 -7.09
CA LYS A 561 -8.13 3.54 -7.23
C LYS A 561 -6.84 3.77 -8.03
N ALA A 562 -6.78 4.90 -8.73
CA ALA A 562 -5.54 5.38 -9.34
C ALA A 562 -4.48 5.64 -8.25
N PRO A 563 -3.21 5.28 -8.47
CA PRO A 563 -2.17 5.41 -7.47
C PRO A 563 -1.99 6.88 -7.07
N PRO A 564 -1.79 7.20 -5.78
CA PRO A 564 -1.51 8.57 -5.39
C PRO A 564 -0.21 9.05 -6.04
N GLY A 565 -0.21 10.30 -6.50
CA GLY A 565 1.02 10.97 -6.91
C GLY A 565 2.02 11.04 -5.75
N PRO A 566 3.32 11.19 -6.04
CA PRO A 566 4.36 11.24 -5.00
C PRO A 566 4.03 12.32 -3.97
N SER A 567 3.97 11.96 -2.69
CA SER A 567 3.74 12.94 -1.63
C SER A 567 4.95 13.87 -1.49
N PRO A 568 4.76 15.19 -1.33
CA PRO A 568 5.85 16.12 -1.05
C PRO A 568 6.46 15.80 0.32
N LEU A 569 7.79 15.90 0.39
CA LEU A 569 8.59 15.55 1.56
C LEU A 569 8.29 16.46 2.76
N PRO A 570 8.33 15.95 4.01
CA PRO A 570 8.43 16.79 5.19
C PRO A 570 9.74 17.57 5.15
N ARG A 571 9.69 18.86 5.50
CA ARG A 571 10.92 19.67 5.64
C ARG A 571 11.80 19.01 6.71
N PRO A 572 13.12 18.87 6.46
CA PRO A 572 14.07 18.52 7.51
C PRO A 572 13.97 19.58 8.62
N ALA A 573 13.85 19.14 9.86
CA ALA A 573 14.03 20.02 11.00
C ALA A 573 15.44 20.59 10.91
N ASP A 574 15.52 21.92 10.81
CA ASP A 574 16.74 22.68 10.94
C ASP A 574 17.43 22.29 12.24
N ALA A 575 18.59 21.65 12.15
CA ALA A 575 19.61 21.79 13.18
C ALA A 575 20.19 23.20 13.05
N ASP A 576 19.41 24.20 13.46
CA ASP A 576 19.94 25.54 13.73
C ASP A 576 20.78 25.45 15.01
N THR A 577 22.08 25.20 14.80
CA THR A 577 23.12 25.46 15.80
C THR A 577 23.85 26.73 15.41
N SER A 578 23.16 27.87 15.48
CA SER A 578 23.81 29.17 15.37
C SER A 578 23.23 30.22 16.34
N ARG A 579 23.58 30.08 17.63
CA ARG A 579 23.80 31.24 18.52
C ARG A 579 24.65 30.87 19.75
N ALA A 580 25.97 30.99 19.60
CA ALA A 580 26.88 31.29 20.71
C ALA A 580 26.86 32.82 20.93
N LYS A 581 26.64 33.39 22.12
CA LYS A 581 27.50 33.54 23.34
C LYS A 581 26.73 34.45 24.35
N PRO A 582 27.21 34.77 25.59
CA PRO A 582 28.34 34.27 26.39
C PRO A 582 27.99 33.85 27.86
N ARG A 583 28.98 33.27 28.57
CA ARG A 583 29.03 33.06 30.04
C ARG A 583 28.84 34.37 30.85
N PRO A 584 28.38 34.29 32.12
CA PRO A 584 29.28 34.35 33.29
C PRO A 584 28.91 33.34 34.42
N GLN A 585 29.87 32.58 34.95
CA GLN A 585 30.57 32.69 36.25
C GLN A 585 29.91 32.00 37.46
N ARG A 586 30.66 31.02 38.00
CA ARG A 586 30.91 30.62 39.41
C ARG A 586 29.75 30.42 40.39
N ALA A 587 29.68 29.21 40.97
CA ALA A 587 30.14 28.86 42.33
C ALA A 587 29.84 27.35 42.53
N ASP A 588 30.84 26.48 42.71
CA ASP A 588 31.55 26.16 43.96
C ASP A 588 30.79 25.18 44.88
N THR A 589 31.56 24.39 45.64
CA THR A 589 31.19 23.40 46.67
C THR A 589 30.92 21.96 46.17
N THR A 590 31.96 21.12 46.12
CA THR A 590 32.48 20.25 47.20
C THR A 590 31.60 19.04 47.53
N SER A 591 32.23 17.86 47.43
CA SER A 591 32.28 16.79 48.43
C SER A 591 31.96 15.39 47.86
N THR A 592 33.06 14.68 47.60
CA THR A 592 33.38 13.27 47.94
C THR A 592 32.41 12.10 47.71
N PRO A 593 32.96 10.91 47.38
CA PRO A 593 32.25 9.70 46.93
C PRO A 593 31.94 8.76 48.11
N LEU A 594 31.17 7.69 47.90
CA LEU A 594 31.30 6.39 48.59
C LEU A 594 30.35 5.33 47.98
N ILE A 595 30.92 4.12 47.71
CA ILE A 595 30.36 2.76 47.88
C ILE A 595 29.15 2.40 46.98
N GLY A 596 29.20 1.40 46.09
CA GLY A 596 29.48 -0.02 46.32
C GLY A 596 28.24 -0.86 45.94
N PRO A 597 28.32 -2.20 45.81
CA PRO A 597 27.82 -2.92 44.63
C PRO A 597 26.56 -3.79 44.84
N SER A 598 26.19 -4.52 43.77
CA SER A 598 25.40 -5.77 43.68
C SER A 598 23.87 -5.68 43.50
N ARG A 599 23.39 -5.99 42.28
CA ARG A 599 22.92 -7.33 41.88
C ARG A 599 22.80 -7.44 40.37
#